data_AF-A0A286U6C9-F1
#
_entry.id   AF-A0A286U6C9-F1
#
_cell.length_a   1.000
_cell.length_b   1.000
_cell.length_c   1.000
_cell.angle_alpha   90.00
_cell.angle_beta   90.00
_cell.angle_gamma   90.00
#
_symmetry.space_group_name_H-M   'P 1'
#
loop_
_entity.id
_entity.type
_entity.pdbx_description
1 polymer ?
#
loop_
_entity_poly.entity_id
_entity_poly.type
_entity_poly.pdbx_seq_one_letter_code
_entity_poly.pdbx_strand_id
1 'polypeptide(L)'
;MVQQTGFEFYWLGRVPCRTVRIVGIVVGVDKFEDMTRFKVDDGTAVIDCEYQKEEIKIPEASVGQSINVKGNIMERRGSRHLRVEAGDFALCFSVNEEVKHWNEVIQLHRDFYSLSEPFTIPKIEKEIPKEILTTQSQSTTSTQSTSNDTNSARLRHPSRLKLQDLTPVRFRYYLKHYLDFAEPYQSGSCLNCPPNELPSSRNQYKEPIDCNEHFFGFTLSYLRRVPALAEMALAVVHAERIRRGNGALTSQGKSQLSLTSSLASTSSARSTSQRKSSSSEPSSAKAKRLFIKTIRDLHNEGSIIIWCGRIRPYSHVLHENNKHCFGRQSQTLGEDAPGSSSIPSYPSTSQSSFRREEDEGELTEPEDDEEAYLSVRPETIAPLITAAIDKIQARRQGNRKMYGRPTAEDILKFLRATDGRWQNLGIWAIKETLKKM
;
A
#
# COMPACT_ATOMS: atom_id res chain seq x y z
N MET A 1 -27.50 -40.81 22.79
CA MET A 1 -27.34 -40.73 21.32
C MET A 1 -26.28 -39.69 21.04
N VAL A 2 -25.06 -40.13 20.70
CA VAL A 2 -24.00 -39.22 20.26
C VAL A 2 -24.37 -38.80 18.84
N GLN A 3 -24.83 -37.56 18.65
CA GLN A 3 -24.90 -36.98 17.32
C GLN A 3 -23.46 -36.98 16.79
N GLN A 4 -23.13 -37.89 15.87
CA GLN A 4 -21.96 -37.72 15.04
C GLN A 4 -22.16 -36.38 14.33
N THR A 5 -21.41 -35.37 14.76
CA THR A 5 -21.32 -34.07 14.09
C THR A 5 -20.64 -34.32 12.75
N GLY A 6 -21.42 -34.77 11.76
CA GLY A 6 -20.98 -34.75 10.38
C GLY A 6 -20.55 -33.32 10.07
N PHE A 7 -19.35 -33.16 9.53
CA PHE A 7 -18.89 -31.84 9.13
C PHE A 7 -19.82 -31.32 8.04
N GLU A 8 -20.63 -30.32 8.36
CA GLU A 8 -21.52 -29.68 7.40
C GLU A 8 -20.67 -28.83 6.44
N PHE A 9 -20.82 -29.07 5.15
CA PHE A 9 -20.20 -28.28 4.08
C PHE A 9 -21.21 -28.06 2.98
N TYR A 10 -21.02 -26.98 2.23
CA TYR A 10 -21.94 -26.49 1.21
C TYR A 10 -21.25 -26.46 -0.14
N TRP A 11 -21.92 -26.90 -1.18
CA TRP A 11 -21.37 -26.82 -2.53
C TRP A 11 -21.64 -25.44 -3.13
N LEU A 12 -20.57 -24.69 -3.41
CA LEU A 12 -20.62 -23.50 -4.25
C LEU A 12 -20.10 -23.88 -5.64
N GLY A 13 -21.04 -24.19 -6.53
CA GLY A 13 -20.71 -24.83 -7.81
C GLY A 13 -20.01 -26.17 -7.56
N ARG A 14 -18.74 -26.24 -7.94
CA ARG A 14 -17.90 -27.45 -7.79
C ARG A 14 -17.05 -27.48 -6.52
N VAL A 15 -17.08 -26.44 -5.69
CA VAL A 15 -16.17 -26.30 -4.55
C VAL A 15 -16.93 -26.51 -3.24
N PRO A 16 -16.48 -27.42 -2.35
CA PRO A 16 -17.05 -27.55 -1.02
C PRO A 16 -16.56 -26.41 -0.12
N CYS A 17 -17.50 -25.65 0.43
CA CYS A 17 -17.29 -24.50 1.29
C CYS A 17 -17.84 -24.79 2.69
N ARG A 18 -17.02 -24.63 3.71
CA ARG A 18 -17.43 -24.77 5.12
C ARG A 18 -17.58 -23.40 5.79
N THR A 19 -16.64 -22.53 5.49
CA THR A 19 -16.57 -21.17 6.01
C THR A 19 -16.78 -20.20 4.86
N VAL A 20 -17.60 -19.18 5.08
CA VAL A 20 -17.80 -18.08 4.14
C VAL A 20 -17.48 -16.76 4.79
N ARG A 21 -17.12 -15.79 3.95
CA ARG A 21 -16.93 -14.39 4.33
C ARG A 21 -17.90 -13.55 3.52
N ILE A 22 -18.67 -12.71 4.19
CA ILE A 22 -19.64 -11.80 3.60
C ILE A 22 -19.33 -10.37 4.05
N VAL A 23 -19.64 -9.42 3.18
CA VAL A 23 -19.65 -7.98 3.50
C VAL A 23 -21.00 -7.44 3.09
N GLY A 24 -21.68 -6.77 4.01
CA GLY A 24 -23.02 -6.24 3.75
C GLY A 24 -23.50 -5.30 4.86
N ILE A 25 -24.68 -4.74 4.66
CA ILE A 25 -25.32 -3.78 5.56
C ILE A 25 -26.15 -4.53 6.60
N VAL A 26 -26.04 -4.13 7.87
CA VAL A 26 -26.89 -4.65 8.94
C VAL A 26 -28.31 -4.08 8.75
N VAL A 27 -29.27 -4.94 8.45
CA VAL A 27 -30.69 -4.58 8.30
C VAL A 27 -31.53 -4.90 9.54
N GLY A 28 -30.99 -5.66 10.50
CA GLY A 28 -31.65 -5.97 11.76
C GLY A 28 -30.68 -6.53 12.81
N VAL A 29 -30.98 -6.30 14.09
CA VAL A 29 -30.18 -6.76 15.22
C VAL A 29 -31.10 -7.33 16.29
N ASP A 30 -31.01 -8.64 16.55
CA ASP A 30 -31.72 -9.31 17.64
C ASP A 30 -30.71 -9.66 18.74
N LYS A 31 -30.86 -9.06 19.93
CA LYS A 31 -30.01 -9.33 21.10
C LYS A 31 -30.66 -10.40 21.99
N PHE A 32 -29.94 -11.50 22.22
CA PHE A 32 -30.28 -12.54 23.18
C PHE A 32 -29.29 -12.50 24.37
N GLU A 33 -29.52 -13.35 25.37
CA GLU A 33 -28.67 -13.39 26.57
C GLU A 33 -27.24 -13.87 26.26
N ASP A 34 -27.11 -14.90 25.43
CA ASP A 34 -25.86 -15.61 25.10
C ASP A 34 -25.34 -15.33 23.68
N MET A 35 -26.13 -14.65 22.84
CA MET A 35 -25.76 -14.36 21.46
C MET A 35 -26.38 -13.08 20.93
N THR A 36 -25.78 -12.51 19.89
CA THR A 36 -26.39 -11.45 19.07
C THR A 36 -26.55 -11.96 17.66
N ARG A 37 -27.75 -11.82 17.09
CA ARG A 37 -28.02 -12.17 15.70
C ARG A 37 -28.11 -10.89 14.87
N PHE A 38 -27.27 -10.82 13.84
CA PHE A 38 -27.28 -9.73 12.86
C PHE A 38 -27.93 -10.22 11.58
N LYS A 39 -28.87 -9.45 11.02
CA LYS A 39 -29.42 -9.68 9.69
C LYS A 39 -28.59 -8.86 8.71
N VAL A 40 -27.87 -9.51 7.81
CA VAL A 40 -26.91 -8.84 6.92
C VAL A 40 -27.39 -8.96 5.48
N ASP A 41 -27.55 -7.83 4.80
CA ASP A 41 -27.92 -7.71 3.40
C ASP A 41 -26.70 -7.33 2.55
N ASP A 42 -26.31 -8.17 1.60
CA ASP A 42 -25.21 -7.91 0.66
C ASP A 42 -25.67 -7.35 -0.69
N GLY A 43 -26.96 -7.00 -0.80
CA GLY A 43 -27.62 -6.56 -2.02
C GLY A 43 -28.14 -7.70 -2.90
N THR A 44 -27.81 -8.96 -2.57
CA THR A 44 -28.34 -10.16 -3.25
C THR A 44 -29.36 -10.89 -2.39
N ALA A 45 -29.10 -11.01 -1.08
CA ALA A 45 -29.98 -11.64 -0.12
C ALA A 45 -29.66 -11.19 1.31
N VAL A 46 -30.60 -11.46 2.23
CA VAL A 46 -30.39 -11.26 3.67
C VAL A 46 -30.08 -12.60 4.34
N ILE A 47 -29.01 -12.65 5.13
CA ILE A 47 -28.64 -13.83 5.92
C ILE A 47 -28.51 -13.49 7.42
N ASP A 48 -28.97 -14.40 8.27
CA ASP A 48 -28.82 -14.30 9.71
C ASP A 48 -27.40 -14.73 10.12
N CYS A 49 -26.67 -13.86 10.81
CA CYS A 49 -25.33 -14.09 11.36
C CYS A 49 -25.39 -14.16 12.89
N GLU A 50 -25.17 -15.34 13.45
CA GLU A 50 -25.20 -15.60 14.88
C GLU A 50 -23.80 -15.46 15.47
N TYR A 51 -23.61 -14.43 16.29
CA TYR A 51 -22.37 -14.19 17.02
C TYR A 51 -22.53 -14.59 18.48
N GLN A 52 -21.71 -15.54 18.95
CA GLN A 52 -21.72 -15.96 20.36
C GLN A 52 -21.03 -14.92 21.23
N LYS A 53 -21.73 -14.48 22.27
CA LYS A 53 -21.22 -13.47 23.19
C LYS A 53 -20.20 -14.11 24.14
N GLU A 54 -18.94 -14.08 23.75
CA GLU A 54 -17.85 -14.29 24.70
C GLU A 54 -17.73 -13.06 25.62
N GLU A 55 -17.04 -13.15 26.76
CA GLU A 55 -16.81 -12.00 27.68
C GLU A 55 -16.09 -10.81 27.02
N ILE A 56 -15.63 -10.99 25.78
CA ILE A 56 -15.00 -9.97 24.95
C ILE A 56 -16.09 -9.02 24.43
N LYS A 57 -15.87 -7.71 24.61
CA LYS A 57 -16.76 -6.66 24.10
C LYS A 57 -16.91 -6.78 22.59
N ILE A 58 -18.08 -7.22 22.15
CA ILE A 58 -18.48 -7.26 20.74
C ILE A 58 -18.50 -5.83 20.21
N PRO A 59 -17.97 -5.56 19.00
CA PRO A 59 -18.21 -4.29 18.34
C PRO A 59 -19.73 -4.12 18.15
N GLU A 60 -20.33 -3.10 18.75
CA GLU A 60 -21.77 -2.84 18.61
C GLU A 60 -22.07 -2.31 17.21
N ALA A 61 -22.45 -3.22 16.30
CA ALA A 61 -23.01 -2.83 15.01
C ALA A 61 -24.48 -2.45 15.16
N SER A 62 -24.87 -1.35 14.51
CA SER A 62 -26.23 -0.83 14.43
C SER A 62 -26.80 -1.03 13.03
N VAL A 63 -28.13 -0.99 12.90
CA VAL A 63 -28.80 -1.03 11.60
C VAL A 63 -28.30 0.12 10.71
N GLY A 64 -27.99 -0.19 9.45
CA GLY A 64 -27.42 0.73 8.46
C GLY A 64 -25.90 0.73 8.40
N GLN A 65 -25.19 0.06 9.32
CA GLN A 65 -23.73 -0.06 9.25
C GLN A 65 -23.31 -1.24 8.38
N SER A 66 -22.24 -1.05 7.59
CA SER A 66 -21.60 -2.13 6.84
C SER A 66 -20.67 -2.92 7.74
N ILE A 67 -20.74 -4.25 7.65
CA ILE A 67 -19.92 -5.17 8.44
C ILE A 67 -19.26 -6.24 7.56
N ASN A 68 -18.11 -6.72 8.02
CA ASN A 68 -17.38 -7.85 7.45
C ASN A 68 -17.48 -9.03 8.41
N VAL A 69 -18.12 -10.10 7.96
CA VAL A 69 -18.41 -11.27 8.80
C VAL A 69 -17.87 -12.51 8.13
N LYS A 70 -17.12 -13.30 8.88
CA LYS A 70 -16.66 -14.62 8.48
C LYS A 70 -17.20 -15.68 9.43
N GLY A 71 -17.63 -16.81 8.91
CA GLY A 71 -18.24 -17.83 9.76
C GLY A 71 -18.56 -19.12 9.05
N ASN A 72 -19.01 -20.10 9.81
CA ASN A 72 -19.42 -21.40 9.29
C ASN A 72 -20.90 -21.39 8.94
N ILE A 73 -21.25 -21.90 7.77
CA ILE A 73 -22.67 -22.04 7.40
C ILE A 73 -23.26 -23.20 8.18
N MET A 74 -24.42 -22.97 8.80
CA MET A 74 -25.16 -23.96 9.58
C MET A 74 -26.62 -23.98 9.10
N GLU A 75 -27.25 -25.16 9.08
CA GLU A 75 -28.69 -25.28 8.83
C GLU A 75 -29.45 -25.54 10.15
N ARG A 76 -30.48 -24.72 10.42
CA ARG A 76 -31.35 -24.90 11.59
C ARG A 76 -32.79 -24.65 11.19
N ARG A 77 -33.64 -25.67 11.39
CA ARG A 77 -35.07 -25.65 11.06
C ARG A 77 -35.36 -25.28 9.59
N GLY A 78 -34.53 -25.75 8.66
CA GLY A 78 -34.68 -25.47 7.22
C GLY A 78 -34.24 -24.07 6.79
N SER A 79 -33.67 -23.27 7.68
CA SER A 79 -33.04 -21.99 7.34
C SER A 79 -31.53 -22.05 7.54
N ARG A 80 -30.80 -21.38 6.65
CA ARG A 80 -29.35 -21.24 6.74
C ARG A 80 -29.00 -19.98 7.54
N HIS A 81 -27.98 -20.11 8.37
CA HIS A 81 -27.44 -19.01 9.16
C HIS A 81 -25.91 -19.17 9.23
N LEU A 82 -25.23 -18.06 9.50
CA LEU A 82 -23.78 -18.01 9.64
C LEU A 82 -23.42 -18.00 11.12
N ARG A 83 -22.70 -19.02 11.59
CA ARG A 83 -22.13 -19.03 12.95
C ARG A 83 -20.78 -18.31 12.92
N VAL A 84 -20.69 -17.18 13.62
CA VAL A 84 -19.54 -16.28 13.64
C VAL A 84 -18.72 -16.51 14.90
N GLU A 85 -17.42 -16.74 14.74
CA GLU A 85 -16.48 -16.92 15.85
C GLU A 85 -15.92 -15.57 16.32
N ALA A 86 -15.40 -15.53 17.55
CA ALA A 86 -14.77 -14.34 18.10
C ALA A 86 -13.56 -13.92 17.24
N GLY A 87 -13.57 -12.67 16.75
CA GLY A 87 -12.53 -12.12 15.88
C GLY A 87 -12.85 -12.18 14.38
N ASP A 88 -13.85 -12.96 13.97
CA ASP A 88 -14.32 -13.03 12.58
C ASP A 88 -15.50 -12.04 12.31
N PHE A 89 -15.64 -11.02 13.15
CA PHE A 89 -16.61 -9.94 13.03
C PHE A 89 -15.88 -8.59 13.07
N ALA A 90 -16.06 -7.76 12.04
CA ALA A 90 -15.48 -6.42 11.99
C ALA A 90 -16.47 -5.41 11.39
N LEU A 91 -16.44 -4.18 11.89
CA LEU A 91 -17.10 -3.05 11.24
C LEU A 91 -16.30 -2.65 10.00
N CYS A 92 -16.98 -2.36 8.90
CA CYS A 92 -16.36 -1.73 7.74
C CYS A 92 -16.30 -0.22 7.99
N PHE A 93 -15.10 0.35 7.92
CA PHE A 93 -14.92 1.79 8.13
C PHE A 93 -14.92 2.56 6.81
N SER A 94 -14.63 1.88 5.70
CA SER A 94 -14.64 2.48 4.37
C SER A 94 -15.74 1.91 3.50
N VAL A 95 -16.48 2.79 2.82
CA VAL A 95 -17.48 2.43 1.78
C VAL A 95 -16.83 1.58 0.66
N ASN A 96 -15.53 1.73 0.45
CA ASN A 96 -14.79 0.97 -0.57
C ASN A 96 -14.55 -0.50 -0.19
N GLU A 97 -14.77 -0.91 1.07
CA GLU A 97 -14.57 -2.30 1.48
C GLU A 97 -15.58 -3.25 0.82
N GLU A 98 -16.82 -2.83 0.67
CA GLU A 98 -17.87 -3.59 0.00
C GLU A 98 -17.55 -3.78 -1.49
N VAL A 99 -17.16 -2.70 -2.17
CA VAL A 99 -16.75 -2.76 -3.58
C VAL A 99 -15.50 -3.62 -3.78
N LYS A 100 -14.53 -3.56 -2.86
CA LYS A 100 -13.36 -4.45 -2.88
C LYS A 100 -13.79 -5.91 -2.73
N HIS A 101 -14.67 -6.20 -1.77
CA HIS A 101 -15.19 -7.54 -1.55
C HIS A 101 -15.91 -8.08 -2.78
N TRP A 102 -16.76 -7.28 -3.44
CA TRP A 102 -17.42 -7.69 -4.68
C TRP A 102 -16.43 -8.04 -5.79
N ASN A 103 -15.39 -7.22 -5.98
CA ASN A 103 -14.35 -7.52 -6.97
C ASN A 103 -13.60 -8.82 -6.64
N GLU A 104 -13.31 -9.08 -5.37
CA GLU A 104 -12.72 -10.34 -4.90
C GLU A 104 -13.64 -11.52 -5.20
N VAL A 105 -14.93 -11.42 -4.90
CA VAL A 105 -15.93 -12.47 -5.16
C VAL A 105 -16.07 -12.76 -6.66
N ILE A 106 -16.15 -11.71 -7.51
CA ILE A 106 -16.20 -11.86 -8.97
C ILE A 106 -14.95 -12.59 -9.48
N GLN A 107 -13.77 -12.21 -8.98
CA GLN A 107 -12.52 -12.85 -9.37
C GLN A 107 -12.48 -14.32 -8.91
N LEU A 108 -12.94 -14.62 -7.69
CA LEU A 108 -13.03 -16.00 -7.19
C LEU A 108 -14.00 -16.85 -8.01
N HIS A 109 -15.13 -16.29 -8.44
CA HIS A 109 -16.04 -16.97 -9.34
C HIS A 109 -15.39 -17.29 -10.68
N ARG A 110 -14.74 -16.29 -11.28
CA ARG A 110 -14.03 -16.44 -12.55
C ARG A 110 -12.93 -17.50 -12.50
N ASP A 111 -12.15 -17.50 -11.42
CA ASP A 111 -10.92 -18.30 -11.35
C ASP A 111 -11.13 -19.67 -10.70
N PHE A 112 -12.18 -19.84 -9.87
CA PHE A 112 -12.34 -21.06 -9.06
C PHE A 112 -13.75 -21.65 -9.12
N TYR A 113 -14.77 -20.89 -8.72
CA TYR A 113 -16.10 -21.46 -8.44
C TYR A 113 -16.93 -21.78 -9.69
N SER A 114 -16.83 -20.96 -10.73
CA SER A 114 -17.62 -21.07 -11.96
C SER A 114 -16.87 -21.76 -13.10
N LEU A 115 -15.71 -22.36 -12.83
CA LEU A 115 -15.01 -23.18 -13.83
C LEU A 115 -15.80 -24.46 -14.13
N SER A 116 -15.84 -24.85 -15.40
CA SER A 116 -16.51 -26.07 -15.86
C SER A 116 -15.76 -27.36 -15.53
N GLU A 117 -14.46 -27.27 -15.28
CA GLU A 117 -13.63 -28.43 -14.95
C GLU A 117 -13.95 -28.95 -13.54
N PRO A 118 -13.87 -30.25 -13.26
CA PRO A 118 -14.09 -30.79 -11.91
C PRO A 118 -13.08 -30.26 -10.89
N PHE A 119 -13.52 -30.06 -9.64
CA PHE A 119 -12.62 -29.70 -8.55
C PHE A 119 -11.64 -30.85 -8.30
N THR A 120 -10.35 -30.58 -8.50
CA THR A 120 -9.29 -31.57 -8.27
C THR A 120 -8.59 -31.22 -6.96
N ILE A 121 -8.67 -32.12 -5.98
CA ILE A 121 -7.93 -31.96 -4.72
C ILE A 121 -6.43 -31.95 -5.07
N PRO A 122 -5.69 -30.88 -4.72
CA PRO A 122 -4.25 -30.84 -4.97
C PRO A 122 -3.59 -32.06 -4.34
N LYS A 123 -2.83 -32.81 -5.13
CA LYS A 123 -2.06 -33.95 -4.60
C LYS A 123 -1.07 -33.36 -3.59
N ILE A 124 -1.26 -33.68 -2.32
CA ILE A 124 -0.28 -33.35 -1.28
C ILE A 124 0.94 -34.22 -1.59
N GLU A 125 1.89 -33.65 -2.32
CA GLU A 125 3.22 -34.24 -2.44
C GLU A 125 3.78 -34.29 -1.02
N LYS A 126 3.77 -35.49 -0.43
CA LYS A 126 4.46 -35.76 0.82
C LYS A 126 5.94 -35.62 0.51
N GLU A 127 6.45 -34.39 0.54
CA GLU A 127 7.88 -34.16 0.63
C GLU A 127 8.33 -34.75 1.97
N ILE A 128 8.77 -36.00 1.91
CA ILE A 128 9.55 -36.61 2.97
C ILE A 128 10.79 -35.72 3.10
N PRO A 129 11.03 -35.09 4.25
CA PRO A 129 12.21 -34.25 4.44
C PRO A 129 13.46 -35.06 4.13
N LYS A 130 14.07 -34.83 2.97
CA LYS A 130 15.39 -35.38 2.66
C LYS A 130 16.37 -34.64 3.54
N GLU A 131 17.03 -35.39 4.41
CA GLU A 131 18.13 -34.96 5.25
C GLU A 131 19.09 -34.05 4.47
N ILE A 132 19.38 -32.91 5.09
CA ILE A 132 20.35 -31.93 4.65
C ILE A 132 21.73 -32.56 4.81
N LEU A 133 22.23 -33.17 3.74
CA LEU A 133 23.63 -33.56 3.61
C LEU A 133 24.37 -32.50 2.78
N THR A 134 25.05 -31.63 3.52
CA THR A 134 26.40 -31.10 3.26
C THR A 134 26.83 -30.98 1.80
N THR A 135 26.90 -29.76 1.26
CA THR A 135 27.89 -29.44 0.21
C THR A 135 28.39 -28.00 0.33
N GLN A 136 29.68 -27.88 0.08
CA GLN A 136 30.63 -26.90 0.56
C GLN A 136 30.63 -25.56 -0.22
N SER A 137 30.98 -24.51 0.54
CA SER A 137 31.95 -23.45 0.24
C SER A 137 32.27 -23.09 -1.22
N GLN A 138 31.88 -21.88 -1.62
CA GLN A 138 32.71 -21.05 -2.50
C GLN A 138 32.81 -19.62 -1.94
N SER A 139 34.03 -19.30 -1.52
CA SER A 139 34.51 -18.00 -1.05
C SER A 139 34.76 -17.07 -2.24
N THR A 140 34.08 -15.92 -2.28
CA THR A 140 34.52 -14.76 -3.05
C THR A 140 34.95 -13.65 -2.09
N THR A 141 36.25 -13.52 -1.97
CA THR A 141 36.97 -12.48 -1.23
C THR A 141 36.68 -11.12 -1.87
N SER A 142 35.96 -10.25 -1.16
CA SER A 142 35.89 -8.83 -1.50
C SER A 142 36.51 -8.01 -0.36
N THR A 143 37.56 -7.30 -0.73
CA THR A 143 38.40 -6.45 0.12
C THR A 143 37.57 -5.30 0.69
N GLN A 144 37.25 -5.36 1.97
CA GLN A 144 36.58 -4.28 2.71
C GLN A 144 37.60 -3.20 3.07
N SER A 145 37.39 -2.00 2.53
CA SER A 145 37.97 -0.77 3.06
C SER A 145 37.08 -0.25 4.18
N THR A 146 37.63 -0.22 5.38
CA THR A 146 37.04 0.31 6.60
C THR A 146 37.13 1.84 6.61
N SER A 147 36.12 2.52 6.08
CA SER A 147 35.87 3.93 6.39
C SER A 147 34.52 4.06 7.10
N ASN A 148 34.57 4.43 8.38
CA ASN A 148 33.44 4.75 9.24
C ASN A 148 32.75 6.04 8.77
N ASP A 149 32.06 5.97 7.64
CA ASP A 149 31.31 7.09 7.09
C ASP A 149 29.81 6.88 7.37
N THR A 150 29.29 7.63 8.34
CA THR A 150 27.86 7.91 8.51
C THR A 150 27.33 8.85 7.41
N ASN A 151 27.95 8.83 6.22
CA ASN A 151 27.41 9.47 5.02
C ASN A 151 26.16 8.69 4.60
N SER A 152 25.01 9.07 5.17
CA SER A 152 23.69 8.70 4.65
C SER A 152 23.75 8.83 3.14
N ALA A 153 23.65 7.71 2.42
CA ALA A 153 23.93 7.64 1.00
C ALA A 153 23.07 8.68 0.26
N ARG A 154 23.67 9.85 -0.03
CA ARG A 154 22.97 10.97 -0.65
C ARG A 154 22.47 10.49 -1.99
N LEU A 155 21.14 10.30 -2.09
CA LEU A 155 20.52 9.94 -3.35
C LEU A 155 20.81 11.06 -4.36
N ARG A 156 21.18 10.66 -5.58
CA ARG A 156 21.43 11.62 -6.67
C ARG A 156 20.11 12.33 -6.99
N HIS A 157 20.16 13.56 -7.48
CA HIS A 157 18.93 14.22 -7.93
C HIS A 157 18.26 13.39 -9.06
N PRO A 158 16.92 13.24 -9.10
CA PRO A 158 16.23 12.46 -10.13
C PRO A 158 16.59 12.85 -11.56
N SER A 159 16.80 14.15 -11.82
CA SER A 159 17.23 14.66 -13.13
C SER A 159 18.61 14.17 -13.59
N ARG A 160 19.43 13.63 -12.68
CA ARG A 160 20.76 13.08 -12.98
C ARG A 160 20.76 11.55 -13.14
N LEU A 161 19.61 10.90 -12.98
CA LEU A 161 19.48 9.46 -13.21
C LEU A 161 19.44 9.15 -14.71
N LYS A 162 20.10 8.07 -15.12
CA LYS A 162 20.02 7.61 -16.50
C LYS A 162 18.65 6.99 -16.78
N LEU A 163 18.22 6.98 -18.04
CA LEU A 163 16.94 6.40 -18.45
C LEU A 163 16.78 4.93 -18.00
N GLN A 164 17.88 4.17 -17.95
CA GLN A 164 17.90 2.77 -17.50
C GLN A 164 17.66 2.62 -15.99
N ASP A 165 18.03 3.64 -15.20
CA ASP A 165 17.87 3.65 -13.74
C ASP A 165 16.45 4.12 -13.33
N LEU A 166 15.70 4.73 -14.24
CA LEU A 166 14.33 5.21 -14.03
C LEU A 166 13.32 4.05 -14.03
N THR A 167 13.36 3.28 -12.95
CA THR A 167 12.48 2.13 -12.71
C THR A 167 11.52 2.40 -11.53
N PRO A 168 10.38 1.69 -11.47
CA PRO A 168 9.48 1.76 -10.30
C PRO A 168 10.18 1.42 -8.98
N VAL A 169 11.12 0.48 -9.01
CA VAL A 169 11.94 0.10 -7.86
C VAL A 169 12.81 1.27 -7.40
N ARG A 170 13.41 2.02 -8.34
CA ARG A 170 14.20 3.20 -8.00
C ARG A 170 13.33 4.30 -7.39
N PHE A 171 12.16 4.57 -7.97
CA PHE A 171 11.20 5.53 -7.42
C PHE A 171 10.81 5.20 -5.97
N ARG A 172 10.59 3.91 -5.69
CA ARG A 172 10.29 3.42 -4.36
C ARG A 172 11.38 3.74 -3.33
N TYR A 173 12.65 3.59 -3.68
CA TYR A 173 13.75 3.99 -2.80
C TYR A 173 13.75 5.49 -2.49
N TYR A 174 13.44 6.34 -3.49
CA TYR A 174 13.39 7.79 -3.28
C TYR A 174 12.20 8.20 -2.43
N LEU A 175 11.04 7.57 -2.64
CA LEU A 175 9.86 7.83 -1.81
C LEU A 175 10.14 7.45 -0.35
N LYS A 176 10.73 6.27 -0.11
CA LYS A 176 11.11 5.84 1.24
C LYS A 176 12.14 6.77 1.86
N HIS A 177 13.19 7.14 1.12
CA HIS A 177 14.19 8.09 1.58
C HIS A 177 13.57 9.45 1.92
N TYR A 178 12.64 9.96 1.11
CA TYR A 178 11.95 11.20 1.44
C TYR A 178 11.18 11.07 2.76
N LEU A 179 10.42 9.98 2.96
CA LEU A 179 9.70 9.75 4.22
C LEU A 179 10.63 9.61 5.43
N ASP A 180 11.84 9.08 5.25
CA ASP A 180 12.83 8.89 6.31
C ASP A 180 13.55 10.17 6.70
N PHE A 181 13.80 11.06 5.73
CA PHE A 181 14.65 12.23 5.90
C PHE A 181 13.91 13.55 5.66
N ALA A 182 12.59 13.52 5.52
CA ALA A 182 11.78 14.72 5.49
C ALA A 182 12.09 15.56 6.73
N GLU A 183 12.32 16.84 6.53
CA GLU A 183 12.60 17.76 7.62
C GLU A 183 11.49 17.66 8.67
N PRO A 184 11.81 17.73 9.98
CA PRO A 184 10.79 17.87 11.00
C PRO A 184 9.91 19.06 10.64
N TYR A 185 8.60 18.91 10.76
CA TYR A 185 7.73 20.07 10.67
C TYR A 185 8.05 20.95 11.88
N GLN A 186 8.78 22.03 11.64
CA GLN A 186 8.86 23.11 12.61
C GLN A 186 7.46 23.69 12.61
N SER A 187 6.70 23.41 13.66
CA SER A 187 5.49 24.16 13.97
C SER A 187 5.95 25.60 14.13
N GLY A 188 6.00 26.32 13.00
CA GLY A 188 6.30 27.74 12.97
C GLY A 188 5.39 28.33 14.00
N SER A 189 6.00 28.82 15.08
CA SER A 189 5.32 29.31 16.25
C SER A 189 4.33 30.35 15.77
N CYS A 190 3.08 29.95 15.60
CA CYS A 190 1.97 30.85 15.31
C CYS A 190 1.69 31.59 16.62
N LEU A 191 2.64 32.42 17.05
CA LEU A 191 2.56 33.24 18.25
C LEU A 191 1.40 34.25 18.19
N ASN A 192 0.65 34.27 17.08
CA ASN A 192 -0.48 35.16 16.84
C ASN A 192 -1.81 34.44 16.61
N CYS A 193 -1.91 33.11 16.80
CA CYS A 193 -3.23 32.52 16.98
C CYS A 193 -3.66 32.76 18.44
N PRO A 194 -4.70 33.58 18.70
CA PRO A 194 -5.23 33.70 20.05
C PRO A 194 -5.62 32.29 20.54
N PRO A 195 -5.41 31.98 21.82
CA PRO A 195 -5.79 30.70 22.39
C PRO A 195 -7.32 30.58 22.29
N ASN A 196 -7.81 29.99 21.21
CA ASN A 196 -9.22 29.71 21.06
C ASN A 196 -9.57 28.63 22.07
N GLU A 197 -10.40 29.03 23.03
CA GLU A 197 -11.04 28.18 24.02
C GLU A 197 -11.67 26.97 23.31
N LEU A 198 -11.01 25.83 23.37
CA LEU A 198 -11.59 24.56 22.96
C LEU A 198 -12.84 24.32 23.84
N PRO A 199 -14.01 24.06 23.25
CA PRO A 199 -15.23 23.82 24.01
C PRO A 199 -15.00 22.62 24.93
N SER A 200 -15.12 22.90 26.23
CA SER A 200 -14.97 21.97 27.35
C SER A 200 -16.08 20.91 27.30
N SER A 201 -15.97 19.96 26.36
CA SER A 201 -16.87 18.82 26.26
C SER A 201 -16.33 17.73 27.18
N ARG A 202 -16.99 17.63 28.33
CA ARG A 202 -16.74 16.73 29.45
C ARG A 202 -17.13 15.29 29.08
N ASN A 203 -16.39 14.66 28.18
CA ASN A 203 -16.43 13.21 27.97
C ASN A 203 -15.02 12.66 28.06
N GLN A 204 -14.73 12.08 29.23
CA GLN A 204 -13.45 11.53 29.64
C GLN A 204 -13.21 10.19 28.93
N TYR A 205 -13.05 10.22 27.60
CA TYR A 205 -12.44 9.11 26.88
C TYR A 205 -10.98 9.03 27.30
N LYS A 206 -10.50 7.84 27.68
CA LYS A 206 -9.09 7.58 27.95
C LYS A 206 -8.28 8.14 26.78
N GLU A 207 -7.57 9.23 27.04
CA GLU A 207 -6.63 9.89 26.12
C GLU A 207 -5.83 8.78 25.39
N PRO A 208 -6.05 8.58 24.09
CA PRO A 208 -5.27 7.63 23.32
C PRO A 208 -3.82 8.04 23.46
N ILE A 209 -2.96 7.06 23.81
CA ILE A 209 -1.51 7.19 24.03
C ILE A 209 -0.97 8.40 23.27
N ASP A 210 -0.65 9.48 23.99
CA ASP A 210 -0.28 10.76 23.43
C ASP A 210 0.87 10.55 22.45
N CYS A 211 0.53 10.51 21.16
CA CYS A 211 1.42 10.05 20.12
C CYS A 211 2.33 11.23 19.83
N ASN A 212 3.47 11.25 20.52
CA ASN A 212 4.60 12.17 20.39
C ASN A 212 4.31 13.36 19.47
N GLU A 213 4.05 14.53 20.06
CA GLU A 213 3.56 15.76 19.42
C GLU A 213 4.36 16.22 18.17
N HIS A 214 5.55 15.65 17.98
CA HIS A 214 6.50 15.96 16.92
C HIS A 214 6.32 15.18 15.61
N PHE A 215 5.52 14.12 15.56
CA PHE A 215 5.37 13.32 14.33
C PHE A 215 4.17 13.74 13.49
N PHE A 216 4.45 14.01 12.22
CA PHE A 216 3.45 14.34 11.22
C PHE A 216 3.43 13.26 10.14
N GLY A 217 2.22 12.76 9.82
CA GLY A 217 2.02 11.84 8.70
C GLY A 217 2.00 12.58 7.37
N PHE A 218 2.32 11.86 6.30
CA PHE A 218 2.32 12.37 4.93
C PHE A 218 1.15 11.78 4.16
N THR A 219 0.28 12.60 3.59
CA THR A 219 -0.79 12.10 2.70
C THR A 219 -0.26 11.85 1.29
N LEU A 220 -1.01 11.08 0.49
CA LEU A 220 -0.67 10.86 -0.92
C LEU A 220 -0.63 12.19 -1.70
N SER A 221 -1.60 13.08 -1.47
CA SER A 221 -1.67 14.39 -2.12
C SER A 221 -0.48 15.27 -1.75
N TYR A 222 -0.04 15.23 -0.48
CA TYR A 222 1.21 15.90 -0.07
C TYR A 222 2.41 15.34 -0.85
N LEU A 223 2.59 14.02 -0.88
CA LEU A 223 3.74 13.37 -1.52
C LEU A 223 3.82 13.64 -3.03
N ARG A 224 2.68 13.78 -3.70
CA ARG A 224 2.60 14.14 -5.12
C ARG A 224 3.00 15.59 -5.42
N ARG A 225 2.92 16.49 -4.43
CA ARG A 225 3.32 17.90 -4.56
C ARG A 225 4.81 18.13 -4.29
N VAL A 226 5.52 17.14 -3.75
CA VAL A 226 6.96 17.22 -3.54
C VAL A 226 7.66 17.24 -4.92
N PRO A 227 8.30 18.35 -5.35
CA PRO A 227 8.76 18.49 -6.73
C PRO A 227 9.70 17.37 -7.17
N ALA A 228 10.67 17.02 -6.32
CA ALA A 228 11.62 15.94 -6.62
C ALA A 228 10.94 14.57 -6.82
N LEU A 229 9.89 14.26 -6.05
CA LEU A 229 9.15 13.00 -6.20
C LEU A 229 8.24 13.04 -7.43
N ALA A 230 7.57 14.16 -7.69
CA ALA A 230 6.69 14.35 -8.84
C ALA A 230 7.47 14.22 -10.16
N GLU A 231 8.60 14.92 -10.27
CA GLU A 231 9.51 14.84 -11.42
C GLU A 231 9.98 13.41 -11.64
N MET A 232 10.39 12.72 -10.57
CA MET A 232 10.85 11.34 -10.67
C MET A 232 9.74 10.40 -11.13
N ALA A 233 8.53 10.54 -10.59
CA ALA A 233 7.38 9.70 -10.99
C ALA A 233 7.06 9.88 -12.48
N LEU A 234 7.03 11.12 -12.97
CA LEU A 234 6.81 11.43 -14.38
C LEU A 234 7.95 10.87 -15.25
N ALA A 235 9.21 10.99 -14.81
CA ALA A 235 10.36 10.46 -15.52
C ALA A 235 10.31 8.92 -15.63
N VAL A 236 9.89 8.23 -14.55
CA VAL A 236 9.70 6.77 -14.57
C VAL A 236 8.55 6.36 -15.50
N VAL A 237 7.41 7.05 -15.46
CA VAL A 237 6.29 6.79 -16.38
C VAL A 237 6.69 6.98 -17.84
N HIS A 238 7.47 8.03 -18.12
CA HIS A 238 8.01 8.29 -19.45
C HIS A 238 8.99 7.20 -19.91
N ALA A 239 9.94 6.80 -19.04
CA ALA A 239 10.88 5.72 -19.31
C ALA A 239 10.19 4.37 -19.56
N GLU A 240 9.15 4.07 -18.79
CA GLU A 240 8.31 2.89 -18.95
C GLU A 240 7.58 2.89 -20.30
N ARG A 241 7.05 4.05 -20.72
CA ARG A 241 6.41 4.23 -22.04
C ARG A 241 7.39 3.94 -23.17
N ILE A 242 8.61 4.48 -23.11
CA ILE A 242 9.66 4.21 -24.11
C ILE A 242 9.99 2.72 -24.16
N ARG A 243 10.16 2.06 -23.00
CA ARG A 243 10.45 0.62 -22.93
C ARG A 243 9.35 -0.23 -23.56
N ARG A 244 8.08 0.10 -23.32
CA ARG A 244 6.94 -0.60 -23.96
C ARG A 244 6.87 -0.37 -25.46
N GLY A 245 7.17 0.84 -25.93
CA GLY A 245 7.24 1.16 -27.37
C GLY A 245 8.31 0.34 -28.10
N ASN A 246 9.52 0.28 -27.53
CA ASN A 246 10.65 -0.46 -28.12
C ASN A 246 10.44 -1.98 -28.09
N GLY A 247 9.79 -2.50 -27.04
CA GLY A 247 9.43 -3.92 -26.94
C GLY A 247 8.47 -4.37 -28.04
N ALA A 248 7.46 -3.55 -28.36
CA ALA A 248 6.48 -3.86 -29.41
C ALA A 248 7.11 -3.95 -30.81
N LEU A 249 8.06 -3.07 -31.12
CA LEU A 249 8.77 -3.07 -32.42
C LEU A 249 9.64 -4.32 -32.59
N THR A 250 10.31 -4.77 -31.52
CA THR A 250 11.18 -5.95 -31.56
C THR A 250 10.37 -7.23 -31.75
N SER A 251 9.18 -7.33 -31.13
CA SER A 251 8.30 -8.49 -31.28
C SER A 251 7.68 -8.59 -32.68
N GLN A 252 7.33 -7.48 -33.32
CA GLN A 252 6.77 -7.52 -34.69
C GLN A 252 7.81 -7.85 -35.76
N GLY A 253 9.05 -7.38 -35.62
CA GLY A 253 10.12 -7.68 -36.58
C GLY A 253 10.51 -9.16 -36.63
N LYS A 254 10.41 -9.89 -35.52
CA LYS A 254 10.73 -11.33 -35.47
C LYS A 254 9.65 -12.21 -36.10
N SER A 255 8.39 -11.77 -36.11
CA SER A 255 7.28 -12.55 -36.68
C SER A 255 7.19 -12.46 -38.21
N GLN A 256 7.79 -11.45 -38.86
CA GLN A 256 7.82 -11.36 -40.32
C GLN A 256 8.99 -12.11 -40.98
N LEU A 257 10.06 -12.38 -40.24
CA LEU A 257 11.24 -13.09 -40.77
C LEU A 257 11.08 -14.62 -40.79
N SER A 258 9.97 -15.18 -40.31
CA SER A 258 9.70 -16.63 -40.33
C SER A 258 8.68 -17.08 -41.38
N LEU A 259 8.29 -16.23 -42.34
CA LEU A 259 7.24 -16.56 -43.33
C LEU A 259 7.67 -16.44 -44.80
N THR A 260 8.97 -16.28 -45.10
CA THR A 260 9.48 -16.37 -46.47
C THR A 260 9.78 -17.81 -46.86
N SER A 261 8.76 -18.66 -46.94
CA SER A 261 8.81 -19.94 -47.67
C SER A 261 7.42 -20.48 -48.02
N SER A 262 6.57 -19.69 -48.66
CA SER A 262 5.47 -20.24 -49.48
C SER A 262 4.97 -19.21 -50.49
N LEU A 263 5.16 -19.55 -51.76
CA LEU A 263 4.78 -18.79 -52.94
C LEU A 263 3.27 -18.92 -53.22
N ALA A 264 2.70 -17.83 -53.76
CA ALA A 264 1.45 -17.72 -54.53
C ALA A 264 0.15 -18.09 -53.77
N SER A 265 -0.86 -17.23 -53.66
CA SER A 265 -1.65 -16.73 -54.79
C SER A 265 -2.70 -15.69 -54.32
N THR A 266 -3.04 -14.79 -55.25
CA THR A 266 -4.36 -14.12 -55.42
C THR A 266 -4.91 -13.18 -54.33
N SER A 267 -4.71 -11.88 -54.61
CA SER A 267 -5.71 -10.79 -54.62
C SER A 267 -7.05 -11.01 -53.90
N SER A 268 -7.38 -10.18 -52.90
CA SER A 268 -8.53 -9.25 -52.91
C SER A 268 -8.83 -8.71 -51.49
N ALA A 269 -9.54 -7.57 -51.46
CA ALA A 269 -10.20 -6.94 -50.32
C ALA A 269 -9.36 -6.12 -49.32
N ARG A 270 -9.10 -4.89 -49.79
CA ARG A 270 -8.91 -3.63 -49.04
C ARG A 270 -9.90 -3.53 -47.87
N SER A 271 -9.46 -3.87 -46.65
CA SER A 271 -10.20 -3.59 -45.42
C SER A 271 -9.53 -2.45 -44.67
N THR A 272 -10.17 -1.28 -44.76
CA THR A 272 -9.84 -0.05 -44.04
C THR A 272 -10.19 -0.26 -42.56
N SER A 273 -9.34 -1.00 -41.85
CA SER A 273 -9.44 -1.18 -40.40
C SER A 273 -9.09 0.13 -39.71
N GLN A 274 -10.13 0.92 -39.37
CA GLN A 274 -10.04 2.03 -38.45
C GLN A 274 -9.52 1.49 -37.11
N ARG A 275 -8.19 1.57 -36.92
CA ARG A 275 -7.58 1.39 -35.61
C ARG A 275 -8.13 2.47 -34.70
N LYS A 276 -9.11 2.12 -33.87
CA LYS A 276 -9.60 2.94 -32.76
C LYS A 276 -8.36 3.43 -32.01
N SER A 277 -8.11 4.74 -32.06
CA SER A 277 -7.12 5.41 -31.24
C SER A 277 -7.53 5.17 -29.79
N SER A 278 -6.87 4.22 -29.13
CA SER A 278 -7.03 4.06 -27.69
C SER A 278 -6.64 5.40 -27.06
N SER A 279 -7.58 6.04 -26.38
CA SER A 279 -7.33 7.27 -25.65
C SER A 279 -6.16 7.03 -24.71
N SER A 280 -5.01 7.64 -25.01
CA SER A 280 -3.81 7.43 -24.23
C SER A 280 -4.01 8.09 -22.89
N GLU A 281 -4.18 7.29 -21.84
CA GLU A 281 -4.32 7.79 -20.47
C GLU A 281 -3.20 8.83 -20.14
N PRO A 282 -3.57 9.98 -19.55
CA PRO A 282 -2.63 11.07 -19.28
C PRO A 282 -1.48 10.63 -18.37
N SER A 283 -0.32 11.27 -18.52
CA SER A 283 0.90 10.91 -17.78
C SER A 283 0.75 11.13 -16.28
N SER A 284 -0.03 12.14 -15.88
CA SER A 284 -0.36 12.48 -14.49
C SER A 284 -1.13 11.35 -13.78
N ALA A 285 -2.13 10.76 -14.45
CA ALA A 285 -2.90 9.63 -13.91
C ALA A 285 -2.00 8.40 -13.69
N LYS A 286 -1.13 8.10 -14.65
CA LYS A 286 -0.12 7.02 -14.52
C LYS A 286 0.87 7.29 -13.38
N ALA A 287 1.28 8.53 -13.18
CA ALA A 287 2.13 8.91 -12.06
C ALA A 287 1.38 8.73 -10.72
N LYS A 288 0.11 9.15 -10.62
CA LYS A 288 -0.74 8.88 -9.43
C LYS A 288 -0.81 7.39 -9.13
N ARG A 289 -1.05 6.53 -10.13
CA ARG A 289 -1.03 5.06 -9.95
C ARG A 289 0.32 4.54 -9.44
N LEU A 290 1.43 5.11 -9.91
CA LEU A 290 2.77 4.74 -9.46
C LEU A 290 2.99 5.08 -7.97
N PHE A 291 2.58 6.26 -7.52
CA PHE A 291 2.61 6.64 -6.10
C PHE A 291 1.77 5.66 -5.25
N ILE A 292 0.49 5.47 -5.61
CA ILE A 292 -0.43 4.58 -4.88
C ILE A 292 0.15 3.18 -4.76
N LYS A 293 0.63 2.61 -5.88
CA LYS A 293 1.25 1.29 -5.89
C LYS A 293 2.45 1.24 -4.95
N THR A 294 3.32 2.25 -5.02
CA THR A 294 4.56 2.29 -4.25
C THR A 294 4.30 2.42 -2.75
N ILE A 295 3.33 3.23 -2.33
CA ILE A 295 2.88 3.35 -0.94
C ILE A 295 2.34 2.02 -0.44
N ARG A 296 1.49 1.34 -1.22
CA ARG A 296 0.99 0.00 -0.89
C ARG A 296 2.13 -1.01 -0.72
N ASP A 297 3.09 -1.01 -1.66
CA ASP A 297 4.26 -1.89 -1.58
C ASP A 297 5.08 -1.62 -0.30
N LEU A 298 5.32 -0.34 0.06
CA LEU A 298 6.02 0.04 1.29
C LEU A 298 5.24 -0.34 2.56
N HIS A 299 3.92 -0.19 2.55
CA HIS A 299 3.06 -0.54 3.68
C HIS A 299 3.01 -2.06 3.89
N ASN A 300 2.89 -2.84 2.82
CA ASN A 300 2.85 -4.30 2.88
C ASN A 300 4.18 -4.88 3.40
N GLU A 301 5.29 -4.22 3.12
CA GLU A 301 6.59 -4.60 3.67
C GLU A 301 6.83 -4.15 5.12
N GLY A 302 5.91 -3.36 5.69
CA GLY A 302 6.07 -2.80 7.03
C GLY A 302 7.13 -1.71 7.12
N SER A 303 7.50 -1.11 5.98
CA SER A 303 8.46 0.02 5.92
C SER A 303 7.79 1.35 6.30
N ILE A 304 6.48 1.43 6.15
CA ILE A 304 5.63 2.56 6.56
C ILE A 304 4.37 2.01 7.23
N ILE A 305 3.70 2.84 8.02
CA ILE A 305 2.44 2.53 8.70
C ILE A 305 1.39 3.58 8.34
N ILE A 306 0.11 3.21 8.47
CA ILE A 306 -1.00 4.16 8.42
C ILE A 306 -1.00 4.96 9.73
N TRP A 307 -1.01 6.29 9.61
CA TRP A 307 -0.93 7.24 10.70
C TRP A 307 -2.27 7.95 10.88
N CYS A 308 -2.79 7.95 12.11
CA CYS A 308 -4.04 8.67 12.45
C CYS A 308 -3.78 9.91 13.31
N GLY A 309 -2.51 10.30 13.49
CA GLY A 309 -2.17 11.52 14.23
C GLY A 309 -2.18 12.74 13.33
N ARG A 310 -1.45 13.78 13.75
CA ARG A 310 -1.35 15.03 12.99
C ARG A 310 -0.84 14.77 11.56
N ILE A 311 -1.50 15.40 10.60
CA ILE A 311 -1.12 15.35 9.18
C ILE A 311 -0.26 16.56 8.88
N ARG A 312 0.80 16.36 8.10
CA ARG A 312 1.67 17.47 7.70
C ARG A 312 0.89 18.44 6.81
N PRO A 313 0.69 19.70 7.23
CA PRO A 313 -0.03 20.64 6.40
C PRO A 313 0.79 20.94 5.15
N TYR A 314 0.09 21.13 4.03
CA TYR A 314 0.74 21.62 2.83
C TYR A 314 1.00 23.12 3.00
N SER A 315 2.25 23.50 3.30
CA SER A 315 2.63 24.91 3.30
C SER A 315 2.66 25.40 1.85
N HIS A 316 1.67 26.20 1.46
CA HIS A 316 1.62 26.89 0.16
C HIS A 316 2.88 27.75 -0.12
N VAL A 317 3.68 28.04 0.92
CA VAL A 317 4.86 28.92 0.89
C VAL A 317 6.00 28.42 0.00
N LEU A 318 6.05 27.12 -0.36
CA LEU A 318 7.09 26.62 -1.27
C LEU A 318 6.92 27.07 -2.73
N HIS A 319 5.77 27.66 -3.11
CA HIS A 319 5.54 28.05 -4.50
C HIS A 319 6.03 29.46 -4.85
N GLU A 320 6.20 30.37 -3.87
CA GLU A 320 6.60 31.75 -4.17
C GLU A 320 8.12 31.91 -4.31
N ASN A 321 8.92 31.19 -3.50
CA ASN A 321 10.38 31.40 -3.51
C ASN A 321 11.15 30.46 -4.46
N ASN A 322 10.53 29.40 -4.98
CA ASN A 322 11.22 28.44 -5.86
C ASN A 322 11.15 28.75 -7.36
N LYS A 323 10.51 29.86 -7.76
CA LYS A 323 10.60 30.35 -9.15
C LYS A 323 12.01 30.82 -9.54
N HIS A 324 12.94 31.00 -8.59
CA HIS A 324 14.29 31.48 -8.87
C HIS A 324 15.42 30.43 -8.84
N CYS A 325 15.20 29.19 -8.36
CA CYS A 325 16.31 28.22 -8.18
C CYS A 325 16.42 27.10 -9.23
N PHE A 326 15.40 26.88 -10.07
CA PHE A 326 15.46 25.84 -11.13
C PHE A 326 15.36 26.40 -12.56
N GLY A 327 15.29 27.73 -12.70
CA GLY A 327 15.60 28.38 -13.96
C GLY A 327 17.07 28.14 -14.27
N ARG A 328 17.32 27.33 -15.31
CA ARG A 328 18.61 27.15 -15.96
C ARG A 328 19.21 28.55 -16.20
N GLN A 329 20.04 29.05 -15.28
CA GLN A 329 20.89 30.20 -15.54
C GLN A 329 21.87 29.71 -16.59
N SER A 330 21.47 29.87 -17.85
CA SER A 330 22.41 30.03 -18.93
C SER A 330 23.15 31.31 -18.58
N GLN A 331 24.27 31.17 -17.86
CA GLN A 331 25.26 32.22 -17.77
C GLN A 331 25.82 32.39 -19.19
N THR A 332 25.11 33.13 -20.03
CA THR A 332 25.74 33.87 -21.11
C THR A 332 26.46 35.02 -20.42
N LEU A 333 27.65 34.72 -19.91
CA LEU A 333 28.65 35.74 -19.64
C LEU A 333 28.85 36.47 -20.98
N GLY A 334 28.34 37.70 -21.04
CA GLY A 334 28.78 38.67 -22.02
C GLY A 334 30.22 39.01 -21.67
N GLU A 335 31.14 38.53 -22.50
CA GLU A 335 32.44 39.17 -22.66
C GLU A 335 32.43 39.85 -24.02
N ASP A 336 32.43 41.18 -23.97
CA ASP A 336 32.70 42.06 -25.09
C ASP A 336 34.13 41.81 -25.59
N ALA A 337 34.27 41.26 -26.80
CA ALA A 337 35.51 41.34 -27.57
C ALA A 337 35.20 41.39 -29.08
N PRO A 338 35.66 42.43 -29.81
CA PRO A 338 35.54 42.48 -31.26
C PRO A 338 36.73 41.73 -31.88
N GLY A 339 36.48 40.56 -32.45
CA GLY A 339 37.54 39.72 -33.03
C GLY A 339 37.02 38.73 -34.06
N SER A 340 36.98 39.18 -35.31
CA SER A 340 36.79 38.39 -36.53
C SER A 340 37.51 37.04 -36.52
N SER A 341 36.78 35.93 -36.75
CA SER A 341 37.21 34.86 -37.66
C SER A 341 36.13 33.77 -37.81
N SER A 342 35.92 33.38 -39.06
CA SER A 342 34.92 32.46 -39.56
C SER A 342 35.27 31.01 -39.24
N ILE A 343 34.36 30.25 -38.62
CA ILE A 343 34.45 28.79 -38.44
C ILE A 343 33.15 28.14 -38.97
N PRO A 344 33.20 26.95 -39.60
CA PRO A 344 32.07 26.41 -40.34
C PRO A 344 31.01 25.82 -39.40
N SER A 345 29.77 26.16 -39.69
CA SER A 345 28.55 25.64 -39.10
C SER A 345 28.38 24.15 -39.39
N TYR A 346 28.49 23.30 -38.35
CA TYR A 346 27.98 21.94 -38.38
C TYR A 346 26.44 21.96 -38.26
N PRO A 347 25.70 21.07 -38.95
CA PRO A 347 24.26 20.97 -38.81
C PRO A 347 23.94 20.51 -37.38
N SER A 348 23.37 21.45 -36.60
CA SER A 348 22.84 21.18 -35.28
C SER A 348 21.73 20.13 -35.44
N THR A 349 21.98 18.92 -34.96
CA THR A 349 20.94 17.91 -34.81
C THR A 349 19.90 18.49 -33.88
N SER A 350 18.75 18.84 -34.45
CA SER A 350 17.60 19.42 -33.77
C SER A 350 17.24 18.54 -32.58
N GLN A 351 17.70 18.91 -31.38
CA GLN A 351 17.08 18.42 -30.16
C GLN A 351 15.65 18.89 -30.24
N SER A 352 14.76 17.97 -30.62
CA SER A 352 13.33 18.20 -30.60
C SER A 352 12.98 18.61 -29.18
N SER A 353 12.85 19.92 -28.95
CA SER A 353 12.17 20.46 -27.81
C SER A 353 10.76 19.91 -27.91
N PHE A 354 10.54 18.75 -27.28
CA PHE A 354 9.22 18.24 -26.98
C PHE A 354 8.54 19.38 -26.22
N ARG A 355 7.78 20.21 -26.94
CA ARG A 355 6.71 21.01 -26.35
C ARG A 355 5.82 19.96 -25.69
N ARG A 356 6.09 19.70 -24.40
CA ARG A 356 5.14 19.04 -23.53
C ARG A 356 3.94 19.98 -23.59
N GLU A 357 2.89 19.57 -24.28
CA GLU A 357 1.58 20.06 -23.90
C GLU A 357 1.47 19.70 -22.42
N GLU A 358 1.66 20.73 -21.60
CA GLU A 358 1.61 20.71 -20.15
C GLU A 358 0.16 20.42 -19.77
N ASP A 359 -0.24 19.17 -19.96
CA ASP A 359 -1.35 18.55 -19.26
C ASP A 359 -0.88 18.39 -17.79
N GLU A 360 -0.67 19.52 -17.13
CA GLU A 360 -0.52 19.63 -15.69
C GLU A 360 -1.85 19.22 -15.09
N GLY A 361 -2.09 17.90 -15.05
CA GLY A 361 -3.28 17.34 -14.47
C GLY A 361 -3.45 17.90 -13.06
N GLU A 362 -4.51 18.67 -12.86
CA GLU A 362 -4.81 19.39 -11.63
C GLU A 362 -4.57 18.47 -10.42
N LEU A 363 -3.68 18.91 -9.54
CA LEU A 363 -3.41 18.21 -8.29
C LEU A 363 -4.57 18.47 -7.34
N THR A 364 -5.59 17.60 -7.39
CA THR A 364 -6.74 17.61 -6.48
C THR A 364 -6.33 17.95 -5.05
N GLU A 365 -7.05 18.89 -4.42
CA GLU A 365 -6.88 19.23 -3.01
C GLU A 365 -6.95 17.97 -2.14
N PRO A 366 -6.16 17.90 -1.05
CA PRO A 366 -6.19 16.74 -0.16
C PRO A 366 -7.60 16.61 0.43
N GLU A 367 -8.19 15.42 0.35
CA GLU A 367 -9.47 15.11 0.99
C GLU A 367 -9.27 14.99 2.52
N ASP A 368 -10.24 15.42 3.32
CA ASP A 368 -10.14 15.42 4.80
C ASP A 368 -10.00 14.00 5.38
N ASP A 369 -10.44 12.97 4.63
CA ASP A 369 -10.35 11.56 4.97
C ASP A 369 -9.14 10.85 4.33
N GLU A 370 -8.22 11.60 3.73
CA GLU A 370 -7.03 11.02 3.09
C GLU A 370 -6.11 10.35 4.12
N GLU A 371 -5.80 9.07 3.88
CA GLU A 371 -4.86 8.33 4.73
C GLU A 371 -3.48 9.01 4.79
N ALA A 372 -2.96 9.16 6.00
CA ALA A 372 -1.60 9.62 6.21
C ALA A 372 -0.65 8.45 6.48
N TYR A 373 0.59 8.59 6.03
CA TYR A 373 1.61 7.56 6.16
C TYR A 373 2.79 8.07 6.98
N LEU A 374 3.29 7.24 7.89
CA LEU A 374 4.48 7.55 8.69
C LEU A 374 5.56 6.48 8.43
N SER A 375 6.81 6.91 8.31
CA SER A 375 7.92 5.97 8.16
C SER A 375 8.19 5.20 9.45
N VAL A 376 8.43 3.89 9.32
CA VAL A 376 8.85 3.04 10.43
C VAL A 376 10.34 3.27 10.65
N ARG A 377 10.65 4.06 11.67
CA ARG A 377 12.01 4.30 12.16
C ARG A 377 12.04 4.02 13.66
N PRO A 378 13.19 3.65 14.22
CA PRO A 378 13.30 3.43 15.66
C PRO A 378 12.80 4.61 16.50
N GLU A 379 13.08 5.83 16.07
CA GLU A 379 12.69 7.05 16.77
C GLU A 379 11.17 7.26 16.73
N THR A 380 10.49 6.82 15.66
CA THR A 380 9.04 6.96 15.52
C THR A 380 8.27 5.91 16.31
N ILE A 381 8.80 4.68 16.41
CA ILE A 381 8.09 3.57 17.08
C ILE A 381 8.54 3.30 18.53
N ALA A 382 9.67 3.88 18.99
CA ALA A 382 10.15 3.70 20.37
C ALA A 382 9.13 4.06 21.46
N PRO A 383 8.38 5.19 21.38
CA PRO A 383 7.36 5.51 22.38
C PRO A 383 6.25 4.44 22.45
N LEU A 384 5.85 3.92 21.29
CA LEU A 384 4.82 2.88 21.18
C LEU A 384 5.30 1.55 21.76
N ILE A 385 6.55 1.18 21.48
CA ILE A 385 7.19 -0.03 22.03
C ILE A 385 7.31 0.08 23.55
N THR A 386 7.70 1.24 24.08
CA THR A 386 7.79 1.49 25.52
C THR A 386 6.42 1.30 26.18
N ALA A 387 5.39 1.95 25.65
CA ALA A 387 4.03 1.81 26.16
C ALA A 387 3.50 0.36 26.07
N ALA A 388 3.89 -0.38 25.03
CA ALA A 388 3.55 -1.79 24.89
C ALA A 388 4.25 -2.66 25.96
N ILE A 389 5.55 -2.42 26.22
CA ILE A 389 6.31 -3.12 27.28
C ILE A 389 5.64 -2.92 28.63
N ASP A 390 5.32 -1.67 28.98
CA ASP A 390 4.68 -1.33 30.26
C ASP A 390 3.33 -2.05 30.43
N LYS A 391 2.51 -2.05 29.36
CA LYS A 391 1.21 -2.74 29.37
C LYS A 391 1.34 -4.26 29.48
N ILE A 392 2.31 -4.87 28.80
CA ILE A 392 2.56 -6.32 28.90
C ILE A 392 3.04 -6.67 30.31
N GLN A 393 3.93 -5.86 30.89
CA GLN A 393 4.45 -6.08 32.24
C GLN A 393 3.37 -5.91 33.31
N ALA A 394 2.51 -4.89 33.20
CA ALA A 394 1.39 -4.69 34.11
C ALA A 394 0.44 -5.90 34.12
N ARG A 395 0.17 -6.51 32.97
CA ARG A 395 -0.65 -7.74 32.88
C ARG A 395 0.04 -8.95 33.53
N ARG A 396 1.37 -9.01 33.53
CA ARG A 396 2.14 -10.11 34.13
C ARG A 396 2.24 -10.02 35.65
N GLN A 397 2.07 -8.85 36.27
CA GLN A 397 2.15 -8.69 37.73
C GLN A 397 1.13 -9.55 38.50
N GLY A 398 0.01 -9.93 37.87
CA GLY A 398 -0.96 -10.88 38.44
C GLY A 398 -0.51 -12.36 38.39
N ASN A 399 0.53 -12.70 37.63
CA ASN A 399 0.93 -14.08 37.37
C ASN A 399 2.40 -14.30 37.75
N ARG A 400 2.64 -14.71 39.01
CA ARG A 400 3.97 -14.87 39.66
C ARG A 400 4.95 -15.83 38.96
N LYS A 401 4.57 -16.51 37.89
CA LYS A 401 5.41 -17.52 37.22
C LYS A 401 6.24 -16.99 36.04
N MET A 402 6.05 -15.75 35.59
CA MET A 402 6.70 -15.25 34.37
C MET A 402 7.56 -14.00 34.62
N TYR A 403 8.77 -14.20 35.16
CA TYR A 403 9.76 -13.14 35.33
C TYR A 403 10.63 -13.06 34.06
N GLY A 404 10.35 -12.08 33.20
CA GLY A 404 11.16 -11.81 32.02
C GLY A 404 10.70 -10.56 31.29
N ARG A 405 11.67 -9.81 30.74
CA ARG A 405 11.40 -8.68 29.82
C ARG A 405 10.62 -9.23 28.60
N PRO A 406 9.55 -8.55 28.15
CA PRO A 406 8.84 -8.96 26.94
C PRO A 406 9.79 -9.12 25.75
N THR A 407 9.64 -10.21 24.99
CA THR A 407 10.43 -10.43 23.77
C THR A 407 9.94 -9.51 22.64
N ALA A 408 10.71 -9.39 21.55
CA ALA A 408 10.27 -8.63 20.37
C ALA A 408 8.98 -9.24 19.77
N GLU A 409 8.86 -10.56 19.81
CA GLU A 409 7.70 -11.33 19.38
C GLU A 409 6.47 -11.05 20.26
N ASP A 410 6.64 -10.98 21.59
CA ASP A 410 5.57 -10.61 22.54
C ASP A 410 5.04 -9.20 22.25
N ILE A 411 5.95 -8.25 22.04
CA ILE A 411 5.61 -6.85 21.75
C ILE A 411 4.88 -6.75 20.40
N LEU A 412 5.39 -7.42 19.36
CA LEU A 412 4.76 -7.42 18.04
C LEU A 412 3.34 -7.99 18.10
N LYS A 413 3.17 -9.12 18.77
CA LYS A 413 1.87 -9.77 18.97
C LYS A 413 0.91 -8.84 19.71
N PHE A 414 1.39 -8.16 20.75
CA PHE A 414 0.59 -7.21 21.50
C PHE A 414 0.15 -6.02 20.63
N LEU A 415 1.05 -5.42 19.86
CA LEU A 415 0.74 -4.29 18.97
C LEU A 415 -0.31 -4.68 17.93
N ARG A 416 -0.12 -5.80 17.23
CA ARG A 416 -1.07 -6.30 16.21
C ARG A 416 -2.45 -6.63 16.78
N ALA A 417 -2.49 -7.20 17.99
CA ALA A 417 -3.76 -7.52 18.66
C ALA A 417 -4.49 -6.26 19.17
N THR A 418 -3.77 -5.17 19.41
CA THR A 418 -4.36 -3.93 19.92
C THR A 418 -4.94 -3.09 18.79
N ASP A 419 -4.28 -3.07 17.63
CA ASP A 419 -4.64 -2.17 16.54
C ASP A 419 -4.15 -2.70 15.18
N GLY A 420 -5.06 -2.75 14.20
CA GLY A 420 -4.81 -3.28 12.87
C GLY A 420 -3.77 -2.50 12.05
N ARG A 421 -3.44 -1.26 12.44
CA ARG A 421 -2.38 -0.46 11.79
C ARG A 421 -1.00 -1.08 11.89
N TRP A 422 -0.79 -1.94 12.89
CA TRP A 422 0.49 -2.62 13.13
C TRP A 422 0.59 -3.98 12.43
N GLN A 423 -0.42 -4.38 11.64
CA GLN A 423 -0.51 -5.71 11.03
C GLN A 423 0.73 -6.06 10.19
N ASN A 424 1.25 -5.08 9.44
CA ASN A 424 2.41 -5.26 8.57
C ASN A 424 3.74 -4.91 9.25
N LEU A 425 3.75 -4.44 10.51
CA LEU A 425 4.99 -4.09 11.20
C LEU A 425 5.89 -5.32 11.29
N GLY A 426 7.12 -5.20 10.78
CA GLY A 426 8.10 -6.27 10.80
C GLY A 426 8.76 -6.42 12.17
N ILE A 427 9.08 -7.66 12.55
CA ILE A 427 9.81 -7.92 13.80
C ILE A 427 11.21 -7.28 13.81
N TRP A 428 11.81 -7.11 12.64
CA TRP A 428 13.11 -6.45 12.47
C TRP A 428 13.08 -5.01 13.02
N ALA A 429 11.99 -4.27 12.82
CA ALA A 429 11.85 -2.89 13.28
C ALA A 429 11.81 -2.82 14.81
N ILE A 430 11.13 -3.77 15.45
CA ILE A 430 11.08 -3.86 16.92
C ILE A 430 12.47 -4.20 17.47
N LYS A 431 13.16 -5.19 16.88
CA LYS A 431 14.52 -5.58 17.31
C LYS A 431 15.51 -4.42 17.16
N GLU A 432 15.44 -3.69 16.04
CA GLU A 432 16.27 -2.52 15.80
C GLU A 432 16.00 -1.42 16.82
N THR A 433 14.73 -1.18 17.14
CA THR A 433 14.34 -0.15 18.12
C THR A 433 14.76 -0.52 19.52
N LEU A 434 14.55 -1.76 19.94
CA LEU A 434 15.00 -2.29 21.23
C LEU A 434 16.52 -2.27 21.39
N LYS A 435 17.28 -2.24 20.29
CA LYS A 435 18.73 -2.10 20.32
C LYS A 435 19.18 -0.65 20.51
N LYS A 436 18.38 0.31 20.07
CA LYS A 436 18.65 1.75 20.22
C LYS A 436 18.12 2.33 21.54
N MET A 437 17.08 1.71 22.11
CA MET A 437 16.59 1.97 23.47
C MET A 437 17.48 1.31 24.51
#